data_AF-A0A953UGP5-F1
#
_entry.id   AF-A0A953UGP5-F1
#
_cell.length_a   1.000
_cell.length_b   1.000
_cell.length_c   1.000
_cell.angle_alpha   90.00
_cell.angle_beta   90.00
_cell.angle_gamma   90.00
#
_symmetry.space_group_name_H-M   'P 1'
#
loop_
_entity.id
_entity.type
_entity.pdbx_description
1 polymer ?
#
loop_
_entity_poly.entity_id
_entity_poly.type
_entity_poly.pdbx_seq_one_letter_code
_entity_poly.pdbx_strand_id
1 'polypeptide(L)'
;MPDFCTCGAQLPPDARFCHKCGKPQYDYPGITEEVAPLEAPIPTPAAAPIPVLEISFHNRLAVRTGFLAAVSGVLVFLFPLPFPLVRLLVALLAAGFLAVFLYSRRSGQMLSIRGGVRMGWITGIFCFVLVSLLMTAAMVAISNQGGLANFVRTQLPANDARADTLAQVLGDPAALAGSMLFALILFFVILTALPMIGGALGAKVLARE
;
A
#
# COMPACT_ATOMS: atom_id res chain seq x y z
N MET A 1 -52.50 -21.75 -54.98
CA MET A 1 -51.38 -22.55 -54.44
C MET A 1 -51.21 -23.77 -55.34
N PRO A 2 -49.99 -24.22 -55.64
CA PRO A 2 -49.79 -25.36 -56.54
C PRO A 2 -50.21 -26.66 -55.85
N ASP A 3 -51.01 -27.50 -56.54
CA ASP A 3 -51.42 -28.82 -56.04
C ASP A 3 -50.26 -29.83 -56.01
N PHE A 4 -49.16 -29.51 -56.69
CA PHE A 4 -47.97 -30.35 -56.79
C PHE A 4 -46.69 -29.56 -56.50
N CYS A 5 -45.80 -30.15 -55.72
CA CYS A 5 -44.46 -29.62 -55.50
C CYS A 5 -43.57 -29.86 -56.73
N THR A 6 -42.54 -29.03 -56.92
CA THR A 6 -41.48 -29.24 -57.95
C THR A 6 -40.75 -30.58 -57.83
N CYS A 7 -40.87 -31.31 -56.72
CA CYS A 7 -40.35 -32.67 -56.58
C CYS A 7 -41.32 -33.77 -57.08
N GLY A 8 -42.51 -33.40 -57.59
CA GLY A 8 -43.54 -34.31 -58.10
C GLY A 8 -44.51 -34.85 -57.04
N ALA A 9 -44.41 -34.42 -55.78
CA ALA A 9 -45.35 -34.85 -54.73
C ALA A 9 -46.64 -34.02 -54.76
N GLN A 10 -47.80 -34.69 -54.62
CA GLN A 10 -49.10 -34.03 -54.47
C GLN A 10 -49.21 -33.43 -53.06
N LEU A 11 -49.49 -32.14 -52.98
CA LEU A 11 -49.53 -31.39 -51.72
C LEU A 11 -50.95 -31.44 -51.12
N PRO A 12 -51.10 -31.68 -49.82
CA PRO A 12 -52.36 -31.40 -49.13
C PRO A 12 -52.76 -29.92 -49.28
N PRO A 13 -54.07 -29.60 -49.24
CA PRO A 13 -54.51 -28.19 -49.21
C PRO A 13 -53.87 -27.47 -48.02
N ASP A 14 -53.34 -26.27 -48.27
CA ASP A 14 -52.58 -25.42 -47.32
C ASP A 14 -51.25 -25.97 -46.76
N ALA A 15 -50.61 -26.91 -47.47
CA ALA A 15 -49.30 -27.42 -47.08
C ALA A 15 -48.20 -26.33 -47.16
N ARG A 16 -47.73 -25.84 -46.00
CA ARG A 16 -46.61 -24.87 -45.89
C ARG A 16 -45.28 -25.41 -46.39
N PHE A 17 -45.05 -26.70 -46.19
CA PHE A 17 -43.86 -27.43 -46.61
C PHE A 17 -44.28 -28.71 -47.34
N CYS A 18 -43.48 -29.14 -48.32
CA CYS A 18 -43.68 -30.45 -48.93
C CYS A 18 -43.37 -31.56 -47.92
N HIS A 19 -44.31 -32.47 -47.69
CA HIS A 19 -44.11 -33.63 -46.82
C HIS A 19 -43.01 -34.59 -47.31
N LYS A 20 -42.67 -34.56 -48.60
CA LYS A 20 -41.69 -35.47 -49.21
C LYS A 20 -40.28 -34.87 -49.29
N CYS A 21 -40.14 -33.61 -49.69
CA CYS A 21 -38.81 -32.98 -49.88
C CYS A 21 -38.52 -31.81 -48.93
N GLY A 22 -39.45 -31.43 -48.07
CA GLY A 22 -39.29 -30.32 -47.12
C GLY A 22 -39.29 -28.93 -47.74
N LYS A 23 -39.48 -28.80 -49.07
CA LYS A 23 -39.44 -27.50 -49.74
C LYS A 23 -40.61 -26.62 -49.27
N PRO A 24 -40.37 -25.37 -48.83
CA PRO A 24 -41.42 -24.40 -48.55
C PRO A 24 -42.20 -24.09 -49.84
N GLN A 25 -43.53 -24.05 -49.75
CA GLN A 25 -44.40 -23.77 -50.91
C GLN A 25 -44.85 -22.31 -50.99
N TYR A 26 -44.64 -21.55 -49.92
CA TYR A 26 -44.87 -20.12 -49.88
C TYR A 26 -43.52 -19.41 -49.91
N ASP A 27 -43.32 -18.62 -50.96
CA ASP A 27 -42.36 -17.54 -50.92
C ASP A 27 -43.08 -16.40 -50.19
N TYR A 28 -42.73 -16.13 -48.93
CA TYR A 28 -43.39 -15.07 -48.13
C TYR A 28 -42.94 -13.71 -48.68
N PRO A 29 -43.77 -12.98 -49.45
CA PRO A 29 -43.40 -11.64 -49.90
C PRO A 29 -43.68 -10.71 -48.74
N GLY A 30 -42.68 -10.49 -47.88
CA GLY A 30 -42.86 -9.68 -46.67
C GLY A 30 -41.82 -9.87 -45.58
N ILE A 31 -40.91 -10.84 -45.68
CA ILE A 31 -39.66 -10.79 -44.92
C ILE A 31 -38.67 -10.02 -45.80
N THR A 32 -38.91 -8.72 -45.95
CA THR A 32 -37.76 -7.82 -46.01
C THR A 32 -36.99 -8.16 -44.75
N GLU A 33 -35.77 -8.64 -44.88
CA GLU A 33 -34.81 -8.61 -43.78
C GLU A 33 -34.68 -7.11 -43.48
N GLU A 34 -35.57 -6.62 -42.61
CA GLU A 34 -35.44 -5.31 -42.01
C GLU A 34 -34.17 -5.47 -41.22
N VAL A 35 -33.07 -5.05 -41.86
CA VAL A 35 -31.79 -4.78 -41.22
C VAL A 35 -32.19 -3.89 -40.07
N ALA A 36 -32.32 -4.50 -38.89
CA ALA A 36 -32.61 -3.80 -37.66
C ALA A 36 -31.68 -2.60 -37.68
N PRO A 37 -32.20 -1.35 -37.60
CA PRO A 37 -31.37 -0.17 -37.63
C PRO A 37 -30.20 -0.44 -36.69
N LEU A 38 -28.97 -0.45 -37.21
CA LEU A 38 -27.75 -0.71 -36.44
C LEU A 38 -27.92 -0.01 -35.12
N GLU A 39 -28.21 -0.79 -34.07
CA GLU A 39 -28.54 -0.26 -32.78
C GLU A 39 -27.30 0.55 -32.41
N ALA A 40 -27.49 1.88 -32.31
CA ALA A 40 -26.40 2.80 -32.04
C ALA A 40 -25.59 2.19 -30.91
N PRO A 41 -24.24 2.07 -31.04
CA PRO A 41 -23.44 1.35 -30.07
C PRO A 41 -23.83 1.86 -28.70
N ILE A 42 -24.48 0.99 -27.92
CA ILE A 42 -24.90 1.29 -26.56
C ILE A 42 -23.63 1.88 -25.94
N PRO A 43 -23.63 3.14 -25.46
CA PRO A 43 -22.44 3.68 -24.84
C PRO A 43 -22.09 2.71 -23.73
N THR A 44 -21.03 1.93 -23.93
CA THR A 44 -20.47 1.04 -22.91
C THR A 44 -20.44 1.90 -21.66
N PRO A 45 -21.16 1.53 -20.57
CA PRO A 45 -21.13 2.30 -19.36
C PRO A 45 -19.67 2.56 -19.05
N ALA A 46 -19.26 3.83 -19.13
CA ALA A 46 -17.89 4.21 -18.84
C ALA A 46 -17.55 3.54 -17.51
N ALA A 47 -16.57 2.63 -17.52
CA ALA A 47 -16.24 1.82 -16.37
C ALA A 47 -16.19 2.76 -15.17
N ALA A 48 -17.09 2.55 -14.20
CA ALA A 48 -17.19 3.44 -13.05
C ALA A 48 -15.77 3.60 -12.49
N PRO A 49 -15.29 4.84 -12.29
CA PRO A 49 -13.92 5.06 -11.86
C PRO A 49 -13.71 4.23 -10.60
N ILE A 50 -12.79 3.27 -10.69
CA ILE A 50 -12.48 2.37 -9.58
C ILE A 50 -12.17 3.30 -8.40
N PRO A 51 -12.90 3.22 -7.28
CA PRO A 51 -12.68 4.13 -6.17
C PRO A 51 -11.23 3.96 -5.73
N VAL A 52 -10.44 5.01 -5.94
CA VAL A 52 -9.05 5.06 -5.48
C VAL A 52 -9.11 4.87 -3.98
N LEU A 53 -8.71 3.69 -3.51
CA LEU A 53 -8.87 3.32 -2.11
C LEU A 53 -8.06 4.31 -1.27
N GLU A 54 -8.74 5.24 -0.60
CA GLU A 54 -8.07 6.29 0.14
C GLU A 54 -7.22 5.66 1.25
N ILE A 55 -5.90 5.83 1.15
CA ILE A 55 -4.99 5.39 2.21
C ILE A 55 -5.31 6.20 3.46
N SER A 56 -5.87 5.51 4.44
CA SER A 56 -6.27 6.00 5.75
C SER A 56 -6.13 4.89 6.79
N PHE A 57 -6.17 5.24 8.07
CA PHE A 57 -6.15 4.27 9.16
C PHE A 57 -7.40 3.37 9.21
N HIS A 58 -8.49 3.75 8.53
CA HIS A 58 -9.68 2.89 8.39
C HIS A 58 -9.42 1.71 7.46
N ASN A 59 -8.44 1.83 6.56
CA ASN A 59 -8.02 0.75 5.69
C ASN A 59 -7.12 -0.23 6.46
N ARG A 60 -7.71 -1.34 6.91
CA ARG A 60 -7.01 -2.41 7.64
C ARG A 60 -5.80 -2.96 6.89
N LEU A 61 -5.86 -2.99 5.55
CA LEU A 61 -4.75 -3.48 4.74
C LEU A 61 -3.56 -2.51 4.83
N ALA A 62 -3.80 -1.20 4.69
CA ALA A 62 -2.78 -0.17 4.86
C ALA A 62 -2.14 -0.24 6.26
N VAL A 63 -2.96 -0.32 7.31
CA VAL A 63 -2.45 -0.43 8.69
C VAL A 63 -1.59 -1.69 8.87
N ARG A 64 -2.04 -2.84 8.36
CA ARG A 64 -1.32 -4.11 8.51
C ARG A 64 0.01 -4.10 7.75
N THR A 65 0.04 -3.63 6.51
CA THR A 65 1.29 -3.58 5.73
C THR A 65 2.27 -2.55 6.28
N GLY A 66 1.76 -1.39 6.74
CA GLY A 66 2.58 -0.37 7.41
C GLY A 66 3.18 -0.88 8.72
N PHE A 67 2.39 -1.56 9.55
CA PHE A 67 2.89 -2.17 10.78
C PHE A 67 3.95 -3.25 10.53
N LEU A 68 3.70 -4.17 9.59
CA LEU A 68 4.66 -5.22 9.23
C LEU A 68 5.97 -4.63 8.70
N ALA A 69 5.88 -3.60 7.84
CA ALA A 69 7.04 -2.90 7.34
C ALA A 69 7.83 -2.20 8.46
N ALA A 70 7.13 -1.55 9.40
CA ALA A 70 7.76 -0.91 10.56
C ALA A 70 8.49 -1.93 11.44
N VAL A 71 7.85 -3.06 11.78
CA VAL A 71 8.47 -4.14 12.55
C VAL A 71 9.72 -4.66 11.82
N SER A 72 9.64 -4.88 10.51
CA SER A 72 10.81 -5.34 9.73
C SER A 72 11.96 -4.33 9.74
N GLY A 73 11.66 -3.03 9.62
CA GLY A 73 12.68 -1.96 9.69
C GLY A 73 13.34 -1.89 11.06
N VAL A 74 12.55 -2.01 12.14
CA VAL A 74 13.07 -2.03 13.52
C VAL A 74 13.94 -3.27 13.77
N LEU A 75 13.53 -4.45 13.27
CA LEU A 75 14.33 -5.67 13.39
C LEU A 75 15.68 -5.56 12.66
N VAL A 76 15.68 -4.98 11.45
CA VAL A 76 16.93 -4.70 10.72
C VAL A 76 17.81 -3.71 11.48
N PHE A 77 17.22 -2.70 12.12
CA PHE A 77 17.96 -1.77 12.96
C PHE A 77 18.53 -2.41 14.23
N LEU A 78 17.86 -3.41 14.82
CA LEU A 78 18.37 -4.15 15.97
C LEU A 78 19.55 -5.07 15.61
N PHE A 79 19.62 -5.55 14.37
CA PHE A 79 20.63 -6.52 13.94
C PHE A 79 22.04 -5.88 13.84
N PRO A 80 23.06 -6.35 14.59
CA PRO A 80 24.33 -5.64 14.84
C PRO A 80 25.27 -5.59 13.63
N LEU A 81 24.96 -4.73 12.66
CA LEU A 81 25.77 -4.45 11.47
C LEU A 81 26.65 -3.21 11.68
N PRO A 82 27.80 -3.12 10.98
CA PRO A 82 28.63 -1.92 10.98
C PRO A 82 27.87 -0.70 10.41
N PHE A 83 28.33 0.51 10.76
CA PHE A 83 27.76 1.79 10.31
C PHE A 83 26.30 2.05 10.73
N PRO A 84 26.03 2.31 12.04
CA PRO A 84 24.67 2.40 12.58
C PRO A 84 23.83 3.51 11.97
N LEU A 85 24.43 4.65 11.61
CA LEU A 85 23.75 5.76 10.94
C LEU A 85 23.28 5.38 9.53
N VAL A 86 24.16 4.84 8.70
CA VAL A 86 23.81 4.42 7.33
C VAL A 86 22.73 3.35 7.38
N ARG A 87 22.87 2.37 8.28
CA ARG A 87 21.85 1.33 8.52
C ARG A 87 20.50 1.93 8.90
N LEU A 88 20.46 2.90 9.80
CA LEU A 88 19.22 3.58 10.19
C LEU A 88 18.55 4.25 8.99
N LEU A 89 19.31 5.03 8.20
CA LEU A 89 18.79 5.74 7.04
C LEU A 89 18.21 4.76 6.01
N VAL A 90 18.98 3.72 5.67
CA VAL A 90 18.57 2.69 4.70
C VAL A 90 17.37 1.90 5.21
N ALA A 91 17.36 1.48 6.48
CA ALA A 91 16.27 0.70 7.05
C ALA A 91 14.94 1.49 7.06
N LEU A 92 14.96 2.78 7.38
CA LEU A 92 13.75 3.62 7.38
C LEU A 92 13.23 3.89 5.97
N LEU A 93 14.12 4.18 5.01
CA LEU A 93 13.74 4.32 3.61
C LEU A 93 13.17 3.01 3.06
N ALA A 94 13.85 1.88 3.32
CA ALA A 94 13.41 0.56 2.91
C ALA A 94 12.08 0.16 3.55
N ALA A 95 11.84 0.51 4.82
CA ALA A 95 10.56 0.25 5.48
C ALA A 95 9.40 0.99 4.79
N GLY A 96 9.58 2.27 4.46
CA GLY A 96 8.58 3.03 3.71
C GLY A 96 8.30 2.44 2.32
N PHE A 97 9.36 2.04 1.61
CA PHE A 97 9.25 1.36 0.32
C PHE A 97 8.52 0.01 0.44
N LEU A 98 8.92 -0.81 1.41
CA LEU A 98 8.37 -2.14 1.66
C LEU A 98 6.87 -2.07 2.01
N ALA A 99 6.44 -1.06 2.76
CA ALA A 99 5.03 -0.84 3.07
C ALA A 99 4.19 -0.67 1.80
N VAL A 100 4.69 0.13 0.85
CA VAL A 100 4.07 0.34 -0.47
C VAL A 100 4.10 -0.93 -1.31
N PHE A 101 5.25 -1.60 -1.37
CA PHE A 101 5.38 -2.86 -2.11
C PHE A 101 4.40 -3.94 -1.63
N LEU A 102 4.32 -4.15 -0.31
CA LEU A 102 3.40 -5.11 0.29
C LEU A 102 1.94 -4.71 0.08
N TYR A 103 1.63 -3.41 0.19
CA TYR A 103 0.29 -2.89 -0.05
C TYR A 103 -0.15 -3.10 -1.50
N SER A 104 0.68 -2.73 -2.46
CA SER A 104 0.39 -2.88 -3.90
C SER A 104 0.28 -4.34 -4.30
N ARG A 105 1.16 -5.23 -3.81
CA ARG A 105 1.01 -6.68 -4.05
C ARG A 105 -0.28 -7.28 -3.47
N ARG A 106 -0.76 -6.79 -2.33
CA ARG A 106 -1.95 -7.33 -1.65
C ARG A 106 -3.25 -6.73 -2.16
N SER A 107 -3.25 -5.46 -2.59
CA SER A 107 -4.44 -4.74 -3.07
C SER A 107 -4.61 -4.81 -4.58
N GLY A 108 -3.54 -5.12 -5.34
CA GLY A 108 -3.54 -5.05 -6.79
C GLY A 108 -3.63 -3.63 -7.36
N GLN A 109 -3.59 -2.61 -6.49
CA GLN A 109 -3.73 -1.21 -6.87
C GLN A 109 -2.37 -0.52 -6.89
N MET A 110 -2.14 0.25 -7.95
CA MET A 110 -1.01 1.17 -8.02
C MET A 110 -1.29 2.41 -7.18
N LEU A 111 -0.30 2.82 -6.39
CA LEU A 111 -0.41 3.99 -5.55
C LEU A 111 0.14 5.22 -6.27
N SER A 112 -0.58 6.34 -6.15
CA SER A 112 -0.02 7.64 -6.48
C SER A 112 1.12 8.00 -5.52
N ILE A 113 2.00 8.93 -5.90
CA ILE A 113 3.09 9.43 -5.04
C ILE A 113 2.54 9.91 -3.69
N ARG A 114 1.40 10.62 -3.70
CA ARG A 114 0.72 11.07 -2.48
C ARG A 114 0.23 9.90 -1.62
N GLY A 115 -0.26 8.83 -2.25
CA GLY A 115 -0.58 7.58 -1.57
C GLY A 115 0.65 6.95 -0.93
N GLY A 116 1.76 6.87 -1.66
CA GLY A 116 3.05 6.41 -1.14
C GLY A 116 3.54 7.19 0.08
N VAL A 117 3.46 8.52 0.04
CA VAL A 117 3.79 9.39 1.20
C VAL A 117 2.90 9.07 2.41
N ARG A 118 1.58 8.97 2.22
CA ARG A 118 0.66 8.61 3.32
C ARG A 118 0.98 7.23 3.90
N MET A 119 1.32 6.27 3.06
CA MET A 119 1.70 4.92 3.49
C MET A 119 3.02 4.93 4.26
N GLY A 120 3.99 5.72 3.81
CA GLY A 120 5.23 5.98 4.51
C GLY A 120 5.01 6.65 5.88
N TRP A 121 4.09 7.62 5.97
CA TRP A 121 3.77 8.29 7.23
C TRP A 121 3.15 7.33 8.27
N ILE A 122 2.20 6.47 7.86
CA ILE A 122 1.63 5.42 8.71
C ILE A 122 2.75 4.51 9.25
N THR A 123 3.65 4.09 8.35
CA THR A 123 4.80 3.25 8.71
C THR A 123 5.72 3.97 9.69
N GLY A 124 6.00 5.24 9.47
CA GLY A 124 6.82 6.08 10.34
C GLY A 124 6.25 6.27 11.73
N ILE A 125 4.92 6.41 11.87
CA ILE A 125 4.25 6.43 13.19
C ILE A 125 4.50 5.13 13.94
N PHE A 126 4.33 3.98 13.28
CA PHE A 126 4.59 2.69 13.91
C PHE A 126 6.07 2.53 14.29
N CYS A 127 7.01 2.96 13.43
CA CYS A 127 8.43 2.99 13.75
C CYS A 127 8.69 3.84 14.99
N PHE A 128 8.12 5.06 15.05
CA PHE A 128 8.28 5.95 16.19
C PHE A 128 7.75 5.33 17.49
N VAL A 129 6.55 4.74 17.48
CA VAL A 129 5.98 4.08 18.66
C VAL A 129 6.82 2.89 19.10
N LEU A 130 7.20 1.99 18.17
CA LEU A 130 8.01 0.82 18.47
C LEU A 130 9.38 1.20 19.05
N VAL A 131 10.08 2.13 18.41
CA VAL A 131 11.39 2.60 18.87
C VAL A 131 11.27 3.32 20.21
N SER A 132 10.24 4.14 20.41
CA SER A 132 10.01 4.83 21.70
C SER A 132 9.79 3.83 22.83
N LEU A 133 8.96 2.81 22.61
CA LEU A 133 8.73 1.73 23.59
C LEU A 133 10.02 0.98 23.92
N LEU A 134 10.83 0.64 22.91
CA LEU A 134 12.13 -0.02 23.11
C LEU A 134 13.11 0.88 23.87
N MET A 135 13.15 2.17 23.55
CA MET A 135 14.01 3.14 24.23
C MET A 135 13.58 3.33 25.69
N THR A 136 12.29 3.45 25.96
CA THR A 136 11.76 3.52 27.32
C THR A 136 12.08 2.25 28.11
N ALA A 137 11.90 1.07 27.51
CA ALA A 137 12.25 -0.20 28.16
C ALA A 137 13.76 -0.28 28.47
N ALA A 138 14.61 0.12 27.54
CA ALA A 138 16.07 0.18 27.75
C ALA A 138 16.42 1.18 28.87
N MET A 139 15.78 2.34 28.90
CA MET A 139 15.99 3.37 29.93
C MET A 139 15.62 2.85 31.32
N VAL A 140 14.48 2.17 31.45
CA VAL A 140 14.04 1.55 32.71
C VAL A 140 15.04 0.47 33.15
N ALA A 141 15.51 -0.37 32.22
CA ALA A 141 16.51 -1.38 32.51
C ALA A 141 17.84 -0.78 33.00
N ILE A 142 18.32 0.29 32.35
CA ILE A 142 19.54 1.01 32.75
C ILE A 142 19.35 1.70 34.11
N SER A 143 18.19 2.32 34.34
CA SER A 143 17.85 2.95 35.61
C SER A 143 17.95 1.98 36.79
N ASN A 144 17.54 0.72 36.58
CA ASN A 144 17.60 -0.31 37.61
C ASN A 144 19.02 -0.86 37.85
N GLN A 145 19.97 -0.68 36.93
CA GLN A 145 21.32 -1.26 36.98
C GLN A 145 22.43 -0.29 37.45
N GLY A 146 22.06 0.86 38.02
CA GLY A 146 23.03 1.85 38.52
C GLY A 146 22.89 3.24 37.90
N GLY A 147 21.84 3.48 37.11
CA GLY A 147 21.42 4.80 36.68
C GLY A 147 22.08 5.30 35.39
N LEU A 148 21.44 6.28 34.76
CA LEU A 148 21.83 6.84 33.46
C LEU A 148 23.25 7.44 33.47
N ALA A 149 23.63 8.11 34.57
CA ALA A 149 24.91 8.78 34.70
C ALA A 149 26.10 7.80 34.63
N ASN A 150 25.96 6.61 35.23
CA ASN A 150 27.00 5.58 35.18
C ASN A 150 27.10 4.95 33.80
N PHE A 151 25.97 4.71 33.14
CA PHE A 151 25.95 4.22 31.76
C PHE A 151 26.66 5.21 30.81
N VAL A 152 26.36 6.51 30.92
CA VAL A 152 26.98 7.56 30.10
C VAL A 152 28.49 7.65 30.34
N ARG A 153 28.95 7.56 31.60
CA ARG A 153 30.37 7.57 31.94
C ARG A 153 31.13 6.38 31.36
N THR A 154 30.51 5.19 31.32
CA THR A 154 31.14 4.00 30.74
C THR A 154 31.22 4.06 29.21
N GLN A 155 30.30 4.77 28.57
CA GLN A 155 30.27 4.93 27.11
C GLN A 155 31.21 6.05 26.61
N LEU A 156 31.59 7.00 27.48
CA LEU A 156 32.45 8.12 27.14
C LEU A 156 33.91 7.86 27.56
N PRO A 157 34.89 8.31 26.77
CA PRO A 157 36.28 8.41 27.21
C PRO A 157 36.42 9.22 28.50
N ALA A 158 37.36 8.80 29.37
CA ALA A 158 37.53 9.33 30.73
C ALA A 158 37.91 10.82 30.85
N ASN A 159 38.01 11.57 29.75
CA ASN A 159 38.42 12.98 29.76
C ASN A 159 37.68 13.84 28.72
N ASP A 160 36.48 13.44 28.31
CA ASP A 160 35.69 14.19 27.34
C ASP A 160 34.93 15.34 28.04
N ALA A 161 35.13 16.58 27.58
CA ALA A 161 34.36 17.75 28.01
C ALA A 161 32.83 17.59 27.85
N ARG A 162 32.41 16.64 26.99
CA ARG A 162 31.01 16.23 26.79
C ARG A 162 30.44 15.49 28.01
N ALA A 163 31.27 14.78 28.77
CA ALA A 163 30.85 14.06 29.97
C ALA A 163 30.42 15.04 31.07
N ASP A 164 31.14 16.16 31.24
CA ASP A 164 30.79 17.20 32.20
C ASP A 164 29.51 17.93 31.80
N THR A 165 29.35 18.24 30.51
CA THR A 165 28.10 18.85 30.00
C THR A 165 26.91 17.92 30.16
N LEU A 166 27.07 16.63 29.86
CA LEU A 166 26.03 15.63 30.10
C LEU A 166 25.71 15.50 31.59
N ALA A 167 26.73 15.42 32.46
CA ALA A 167 26.53 15.35 33.91
C ALA A 167 25.77 16.59 34.44
N GLN A 168 26.07 17.78 33.91
CA GLN A 168 25.36 19.01 34.25
C GLN A 168 23.88 18.96 33.82
N VAL A 169 23.59 18.52 32.59
CA VAL A 169 22.21 18.37 32.10
C VAL A 169 21.45 17.30 32.90
N LEU A 170 22.10 16.21 33.30
CA LEU A 170 21.50 15.19 34.16
C LEU A 170 21.19 15.70 35.58
N GLY A 171 21.94 16.68 36.07
CA GLY A 171 21.74 17.28 37.39
C GLY A 171 20.62 18.32 37.45
N ASP A 172 20.24 18.91 36.32
CA ASP A 172 19.17 19.91 36.24
C ASP A 172 17.89 19.29 35.63
N PRO A 173 16.80 19.13 36.43
CA PRO A 173 15.57 18.51 35.96
C PRO A 173 14.89 19.30 34.84
N ALA A 174 15.03 20.62 34.80
CA ALA A 174 14.43 21.45 33.75
C ALA A 174 15.19 21.29 32.42
N ALA A 175 16.53 21.31 32.47
CA ALA A 175 17.37 21.07 31.30
C ALA A 175 17.21 19.65 30.74
N LEU A 176 17.10 18.66 31.62
CA LEU A 176 16.83 17.27 31.24
C LEU A 176 15.46 17.14 30.55
N ALA A 177 14.40 17.71 31.12
CA ALA A 177 13.07 17.67 30.50
C ALA A 177 13.06 18.35 29.13
N GLY A 178 13.70 19.53 29.01
CA GLY A 178 13.81 20.25 27.74
C GLY A 178 14.57 19.48 26.67
N SER A 179 15.71 18.87 27.03
CA SER A 179 16.51 18.08 26.10
C SER A 179 15.80 16.78 25.66
N MET A 180 15.11 16.10 26.56
CA MET A 180 14.30 14.92 26.23
C MET A 180 13.14 15.26 25.29
N LEU A 181 12.44 16.37 25.54
CA LEU A 181 11.35 16.83 24.67
C LEU A 181 11.88 17.17 23.26
N PHE A 182 12.98 17.93 23.19
CA PHE A 182 13.61 18.25 21.92
C PHE A 182 14.05 16.99 21.15
N ALA A 183 14.71 16.05 21.83
CA ALA A 183 15.13 14.79 21.24
C ALA A 183 13.93 13.98 20.73
N LEU A 184 12.83 13.91 21.48
CA LEU A 184 11.62 13.19 21.09
C LEU A 184 10.97 13.79 19.83
N ILE A 185 10.90 15.12 19.73
CA ILE A 185 10.41 15.82 18.53
C ILE A 185 11.33 15.53 17.34
N LEU A 186 12.63 15.65 17.52
CA LEU A 186 13.61 15.38 16.46
C LEU A 186 13.51 13.92 15.98
N PHE A 187 13.40 12.97 16.90
CA PHE A 187 13.22 11.55 16.57
C PHE A 187 11.91 11.32 15.82
N PHE A 188 10.81 11.94 16.25
CA PHE A 188 9.53 11.85 15.55
C PHE A 188 9.66 12.32 14.10
N VAL A 189 10.32 13.46 13.87
CA VAL A 189 10.52 13.99 12.52
C VAL A 189 11.37 13.05 11.68
N ILE A 190 12.50 12.55 12.19
CA ILE A 190 13.38 11.64 11.43
C ILE A 190 12.67 10.32 11.11
N LEU A 191 12.03 9.71 12.11
CA LEU A 191 11.37 8.41 11.97
C LEU A 191 10.11 8.47 11.10
N THR A 192 9.54 9.66 10.87
CA THR A 192 8.40 9.83 9.95
C THR A 192 8.82 10.32 8.57
N ALA A 193 9.77 11.26 8.48
CA ALA A 193 10.21 11.85 7.22
C ALA A 193 10.87 10.81 6.29
N LEU A 194 11.74 9.96 6.82
CA LEU A 194 12.45 8.98 5.99
C LEU A 194 11.50 7.93 5.40
N PRO A 195 10.60 7.29 6.18
CA PRO A 195 9.61 6.40 5.60
C PRO A 195 8.66 7.09 4.62
N MET A 196 8.32 8.37 4.81
CA MET A 196 7.56 9.14 3.81
C MET A 196 8.30 9.23 2.47
N ILE A 197 9.61 9.52 2.49
CA ILE A 197 10.45 9.53 1.28
C ILE A 197 10.52 8.13 0.66
N GLY A 198 10.76 7.10 1.48
CA GLY A 198 10.80 5.70 1.03
C GLY A 198 9.48 5.25 0.37
N GLY A 199 8.34 5.62 0.96
CA GLY A 199 7.03 5.33 0.39
C GLY A 199 6.74 6.09 -0.90
N ALA A 200 7.16 7.36 -1.00
CA ALA A 200 7.06 8.12 -2.25
C ALA A 200 7.89 7.48 -3.37
N LEU A 201 9.11 7.05 -3.07
CA LEU A 201 9.98 6.32 -3.99
C LEU A 201 9.36 4.98 -4.40
N GLY A 202 8.82 4.22 -3.45
CA GLY A 202 8.12 2.96 -3.73
C GLY A 202 6.97 3.13 -4.70
N ALA A 203 6.11 4.13 -4.48
CA ALA A 203 4.99 4.41 -5.37
C ALA A 203 5.46 4.78 -6.78
N LYS A 204 6.54 5.57 -6.90
CA LYS A 204 7.09 5.99 -8.20
C LYS A 204 7.75 4.84 -8.97
N VAL A 205 8.48 3.97 -8.28
CA VAL A 205 9.19 2.83 -8.91
C VAL A 205 8.19 1.78 -9.35
N LEU A 206 7.26 1.37 -8.47
CA LEU A 206 6.27 0.34 -8.80
C LEU A 206 5.28 0.79 -9.88
N ALA A 207 5.03 2.09 -10.04
CA ALA A 207 4.16 2.59 -11.11
C ALA A 207 4.76 2.46 -12.52
N ARG A 208 6.05 2.11 -12.64
CA ARG A 208 6.75 1.92 -13.93
C ARG A 208 6.89 0.46 -14.34
N GLU A 209 6.49 -0.47 -13.48
CA GLU A 209 6.51 -1.93 -13.72
C GLU A 209 5.10 -2.44 -14.04
#